data_AF-A0A7K5X3Z6-F1
#
_entry.id   AF-A0A7K5X3Z6-F1
#
_cell.length_a   1.000
_cell.length_b   1.000
_cell.length_c   1.000
_cell.angle_alpha   90.00
_cell.angle_beta   90.00
_cell.angle_gamma   90.00
#
_symmetry.space_group_name_H-M   'P 1'
#
loop_
_entity.id
_entity.type
_entity.pdbx_description
1 polymer ?
#
loop_
_entity_poly.entity_id
_entity_poly.type
_entity_poly.pdbx_seq_one_letter_code
_entity_poly.pdbx_strand_id
1 'polypeptide(L)'
;YRALGTKPSWIEGLVHAILHTSQVNVIAVDWVYGSTGAYPSAVENVTQLALSISQFISKLLALGVSGTSIHIIGVSLGAHVGGLVGHFHGGQLGRITGLDPAGPKYSRASPEERLDPGDALFVEAIHTDADNFGIRIPVGHIDYYINGGKDQPGCPRFISAGYKYLICDHMRAVHLYVSALKHSCPIMAFPCASHQDFLNGLCLDCVDPFLFSCPRIGLLEQAGVNMRSMPKEVKVYLMTSPSAPFCVHHSLVEFHLQKKRNIVTSVEITFCSNSTKDTAKITIPKHQVMGKRLLAHRVPFCQINSVTLKYLPKNRFWGKDESSIVGKFCGAPLPLDSNRTMSCLPWNLTLPGNTDISYELPTACA
;
A
#
# COMPACT_ATOMS: atom_id res chain seq x y z
N TYR A 1 -7.34 17.01 11.20
CA TYR A 1 -7.60 18.44 10.90
C TYR A 1 -8.98 18.58 10.27
N ARG A 2 -9.77 19.59 10.67
CA ARG A 2 -11.14 19.81 10.19
C ARG A 2 -11.36 21.28 9.85
N ALA A 3 -11.15 21.68 8.60
CA ALA A 3 -11.34 23.08 8.20
C ALA A 3 -12.75 23.63 8.54
N LEU A 4 -13.80 22.80 8.43
CA LEU A 4 -15.20 23.19 8.63
C LEU A 4 -15.79 22.75 9.98
N GLY A 5 -15.02 22.09 10.85
CA GLY A 5 -15.49 21.65 12.18
C GLY A 5 -16.64 20.65 12.22
N THR A 6 -16.92 19.95 11.11
CA THR A 6 -17.93 18.88 11.09
C THR A 6 -17.36 17.58 11.63
N LYS A 7 -18.18 16.74 12.28
CA LYS A 7 -17.75 15.40 12.69
C LYS A 7 -17.48 14.53 11.46
N PRO A 8 -16.39 13.75 11.43
CA PRO A 8 -16.11 12.85 10.33
C PRO A 8 -17.05 11.63 10.35
N SER A 9 -17.64 11.30 9.20
CA SER A 9 -18.57 10.17 9.06
C SER A 9 -17.89 8.79 9.10
N TRP A 10 -16.56 8.72 8.97
CA TRP A 10 -15.83 7.45 8.92
C TRP A 10 -15.63 6.80 10.29
N ILE A 11 -15.73 7.56 11.40
CA ILE A 11 -15.42 7.06 12.74
C ILE A 11 -16.33 5.88 13.10
N GLU A 12 -17.64 6.04 12.92
CA GLU A 12 -18.61 4.97 13.23
C GLU A 12 -18.31 3.71 12.43
N GLY A 13 -18.02 3.85 11.14
CA GLY A 13 -17.66 2.72 10.28
C GLY A 13 -16.41 1.97 10.74
N LEU A 14 -15.41 2.69 11.26
CA LEU A 14 -14.20 2.11 11.85
C LEU A 14 -14.47 1.43 13.19
N VAL A 15 -15.20 2.10 14.10
CA VAL A 15 -15.59 1.53 15.40
C VAL A 15 -16.35 0.23 15.21
N HIS A 16 -17.35 0.22 14.31
CA HIS A 16 -18.09 -1.00 13.98
C HIS A 16 -17.15 -2.08 13.41
N ALA A 17 -16.26 -1.75 12.48
CA ALA A 17 -15.35 -2.75 11.91
C ALA A 17 -14.45 -3.41 12.98
N ILE A 18 -13.93 -2.63 13.92
CA ILE A 18 -13.11 -3.14 15.03
C ILE A 18 -13.94 -4.06 15.93
N LEU A 19 -15.12 -3.62 16.37
CA LEU A 19 -15.99 -4.39 17.27
C LEU A 19 -16.50 -5.70 16.66
N HIS A 20 -16.62 -5.77 15.32
CA HIS A 20 -16.96 -7.02 14.63
C HIS A 20 -15.78 -7.99 14.54
N THR A 21 -14.54 -7.49 14.61
CA THR A 21 -13.33 -8.30 14.40
C THR A 21 -12.72 -8.78 15.71
N SER A 22 -12.91 -8.04 16.81
CA SER A 22 -12.29 -8.37 18.10
C SER A 22 -13.15 -7.93 19.28
N GLN A 23 -13.05 -8.68 20.39
CA GLN A 23 -13.70 -8.34 21.65
C GLN A 23 -12.83 -7.33 22.42
N VAL A 24 -13.05 -6.04 22.16
CA VAL A 24 -12.22 -4.96 22.70
C VAL A 24 -13.05 -3.77 23.16
N ASN A 25 -12.46 -2.91 23.99
CA ASN A 25 -13.01 -1.59 24.29
C ASN A 25 -12.54 -0.60 23.21
N VAL A 26 -13.48 0.11 22.58
CA VAL A 26 -13.16 1.13 21.58
C VAL A 26 -13.48 2.52 22.14
N ILE A 27 -12.48 3.38 22.24
CA ILE A 27 -12.60 4.74 22.76
C ILE A 27 -12.36 5.72 21.60
N ALA A 28 -13.42 6.42 21.18
CA ALA A 28 -13.33 7.45 20.15
C ALA A 28 -12.99 8.81 20.80
N VAL A 29 -11.84 9.37 20.45
CA VAL A 29 -11.41 10.69 20.95
C VAL A 29 -11.96 11.80 20.05
N ASP A 30 -12.97 12.51 20.54
CA ASP A 30 -13.52 13.69 19.87
C ASP A 30 -12.74 14.95 20.28
N TRP A 31 -11.99 15.50 19.33
CA TRP A 31 -11.27 16.77 19.49
C TRP A 31 -11.61 17.74 18.35
N VAL A 32 -12.82 17.64 17.79
CA VAL A 32 -13.25 18.44 16.64
C VAL A 32 -12.96 19.93 16.86
N TYR A 33 -13.29 20.47 18.04
CA TYR A 33 -13.02 21.87 18.38
C TYR A 33 -11.54 22.25 18.23
N GLY A 34 -10.62 21.50 18.85
CA GLY A 34 -9.18 21.76 18.77
C GLY A 34 -8.58 21.48 17.39
N SER A 35 -9.25 20.67 16.56
CA SER A 35 -8.81 20.36 15.20
C SER A 35 -9.36 21.31 14.12
N THR A 36 -10.21 22.28 14.51
CA THR A 36 -10.92 23.19 13.62
C THR A 36 -10.23 24.55 13.50
N GLY A 37 -10.27 25.15 12.32
CA GLY A 37 -9.70 26.46 12.05
C GLY A 37 -8.49 26.40 11.11
N ALA A 38 -7.49 27.24 11.32
CA ALA A 38 -6.27 27.23 10.52
C ALA A 38 -5.38 26.03 10.88
N TYR A 39 -4.72 25.45 9.88
CA TYR A 39 -3.88 24.26 10.10
C TYR A 39 -2.78 24.47 11.16
N PRO A 40 -2.03 25.60 11.20
CA PRO A 40 -1.04 25.84 12.25
C PRO A 40 -1.65 25.82 13.67
N SER A 41 -2.83 26.41 13.86
CA SER A 41 -3.52 26.40 15.16
C SER A 41 -3.94 24.99 15.58
N ALA A 42 -4.38 24.17 14.62
CA ALA A 42 -4.69 22.76 14.91
C ALA A 42 -3.43 21.95 15.28
N VAL A 43 -2.26 22.28 14.70
CA VAL A 43 -0.97 21.68 15.06
C VAL A 43 -0.56 22.08 16.48
N GLU A 44 -0.74 23.34 16.87
CA GLU A 44 -0.43 23.81 18.23
C GLU A 44 -1.25 23.07 19.31
N ASN A 45 -2.46 22.62 18.98
CA ASN A 45 -3.33 21.87 19.89
C ASN A 45 -2.95 20.39 20.07
N VAL A 46 -2.08 19.83 19.20
CA VAL A 46 -1.74 18.39 19.20
C VAL A 46 -1.10 17.97 20.53
N THR A 47 -0.15 18.74 21.06
CA THR A 47 0.53 18.43 22.32
C THR A 47 -0.42 18.43 23.51
N GLN A 48 -1.32 19.42 23.59
CA GLN A 48 -2.30 19.51 24.68
C GLN A 48 -3.29 18.32 24.65
N LEU A 49 -3.70 17.90 23.46
CA LEU A 49 -4.53 16.72 23.29
C LEU A 49 -3.79 15.44 23.72
N ALA A 50 -2.53 15.28 23.29
CA ALA A 50 -1.70 14.13 23.66
C ALA A 50 -1.51 14.04 25.19
N LEU A 51 -1.28 15.15 25.88
CA LEU A 51 -1.19 15.19 27.35
C LEU A 51 -2.50 14.74 28.01
N SER A 52 -3.64 15.20 27.49
CA SER A 52 -4.96 14.83 28.02
C SER A 52 -5.26 13.33 27.86
N ILE A 53 -4.92 12.76 26.68
CA ILE A 53 -5.05 11.32 26.42
C ILE A 53 -4.07 10.53 27.30
N SER A 54 -2.84 11.01 27.45
CA SER A 54 -1.82 10.35 28.27
C SER A 54 -2.26 10.26 29.74
N GLN A 55 -2.81 11.33 30.32
CA GLN A 55 -3.38 11.31 31.67
C GLN A 55 -4.54 10.33 31.82
N PHE A 56 -5.40 10.22 30.80
CA PHE A 56 -6.47 9.23 30.79
C PHE A 56 -5.91 7.80 30.76
N ILE A 57 -4.93 7.52 29.90
CA ILE A 57 -4.26 6.21 29.85
C ILE A 57 -3.59 5.88 31.18
N SER A 58 -2.87 6.82 31.81
CA SER A 58 -2.26 6.60 33.13
C SER A 58 -3.27 6.15 34.19
N LYS A 59 -4.50 6.66 34.16
CA LYS A 59 -5.59 6.19 35.03
C LYS A 59 -6.01 4.76 34.72
N LEU A 60 -6.11 4.39 33.44
CA LEU A 60 -6.40 3.01 33.04
C LEU A 60 -5.29 2.05 33.49
N LEU A 61 -4.03 2.43 33.34
CA LEU A 61 -2.89 1.64 33.80
C LEU A 61 -2.93 1.46 35.33
N ALA A 62 -3.25 2.52 36.07
CA ALA A 62 -3.41 2.45 37.53
C ALA A 62 -4.58 1.55 37.97
N LEU A 63 -5.60 1.37 37.11
CA LEU A 63 -6.70 0.42 37.31
C LEU A 63 -6.36 -1.02 36.89
N GLY A 64 -5.13 -1.27 36.43
CA GLY A 64 -4.65 -2.60 36.05
C GLY A 64 -4.78 -2.95 34.57
N VAL A 65 -5.14 -2.00 33.69
CA VAL A 65 -5.07 -2.23 32.24
C VAL A 65 -3.60 -2.35 31.84
N SER A 66 -3.25 -3.41 31.12
CA SER A 66 -1.88 -3.58 30.61
C SER A 66 -1.56 -2.55 29.54
N GLY A 67 -0.41 -1.87 29.63
CA GLY A 67 0.05 -0.94 28.60
C GLY A 67 0.23 -1.63 27.23
N THR A 68 0.62 -2.90 27.23
CA THR A 68 0.76 -3.72 26.01
C THR A 68 -0.58 -4.02 25.33
N SER A 69 -1.72 -3.85 26.03
CA SER A 69 -3.06 -4.02 25.46
C SER A 69 -3.60 -2.76 24.79
N ILE A 70 -2.88 -1.63 24.87
CA ILE A 70 -3.30 -0.35 24.32
C ILE A 70 -2.86 -0.25 22.85
N HIS A 71 -3.83 -0.05 21.96
CA HIS A 71 -3.61 0.25 20.54
C HIS A 71 -4.21 1.63 20.21
N ILE A 72 -3.36 2.56 19.78
CA ILE A 72 -3.79 3.89 19.31
C ILE A 72 -3.84 3.90 17.78
N ILE A 73 -4.99 4.28 17.20
CA ILE A 73 -5.15 4.47 15.76
C ILE A 73 -5.35 5.96 15.50
N GLY A 74 -4.40 6.58 14.80
CA GLY A 74 -4.39 8.01 14.54
C GLY A 74 -4.47 8.33 13.04
N VAL A 75 -5.40 9.20 12.63
CA VAL A 75 -5.53 9.67 11.25
C VAL A 75 -4.95 11.07 11.12
N SER A 76 -4.14 11.34 10.08
CA SER A 76 -3.61 12.69 9.81
C SER A 76 -2.83 13.23 11.03
N LEU A 77 -3.17 14.42 11.55
CA LEU A 77 -2.64 14.95 12.82
C LEU A 77 -2.80 13.99 14.01
N GLY A 78 -3.85 13.16 14.02
CA GLY A 78 -4.09 12.17 15.07
C GLY A 78 -3.00 11.10 15.16
N ALA A 79 -2.27 10.83 14.08
CA ALA A 79 -1.12 9.92 14.11
C ALA A 79 -0.01 10.47 15.02
N HIS A 80 0.29 11.77 14.93
CA HIS A 80 1.28 12.43 15.79
C HIS A 80 0.79 12.60 17.23
N VAL A 81 -0.52 12.77 17.44
CA VAL A 81 -1.12 12.68 18.79
C VAL A 81 -0.81 11.31 19.40
N GLY A 82 -1.00 10.23 18.63
CA GLY A 82 -0.66 8.87 19.08
C GLY A 82 0.82 8.68 19.40
N GLY A 83 1.69 9.21 18.53
CA GLY A 83 3.14 9.21 18.76
C GLY A 83 3.54 9.90 20.07
N LEU A 84 3.10 11.15 20.26
CA LEU A 84 3.36 11.90 21.49
C LEU A 84 2.82 11.21 22.74
N VAL A 85 1.63 10.60 22.67
CA VAL A 85 1.11 9.80 23.78
C VAL A 85 2.05 8.63 24.08
N GLY A 86 2.47 7.90 23.07
CA GLY A 86 3.45 6.81 23.19
C GLY A 86 4.78 7.26 23.81
N HIS A 87 5.31 8.39 23.33
CA HIS A 87 6.51 9.05 23.86
C HIS A 87 6.38 9.39 25.36
N PHE A 88 5.25 9.96 25.79
CA PHE A 88 4.99 10.27 27.20
C PHE A 88 4.92 9.03 28.10
N HIS A 89 4.65 7.86 27.53
CA HIS A 89 4.66 6.56 28.20
C HIS A 89 5.98 5.79 27.96
N GLY A 90 7.01 6.45 27.43
CA GLY A 90 8.34 5.88 27.20
C GLY A 90 8.37 4.74 26.18
N GLY A 91 7.46 4.74 25.21
CA GLY A 91 7.42 3.71 24.16
C GLY A 91 6.83 2.36 24.60
N GLN A 92 6.25 2.28 25.80
CA GLN A 92 5.82 1.01 26.40
C GLN A 92 4.37 0.61 26.08
N LEU A 93 3.65 1.41 25.28
CA LEU A 93 2.31 1.08 24.83
C LEU A 93 2.37 -0.01 23.74
N GLY A 94 1.30 -0.81 23.63
CA GLY A 94 1.27 -1.98 22.75
C GLY A 94 1.46 -1.65 21.28
N ARG A 95 0.64 -0.76 20.72
CA ARG A 95 0.68 -0.48 19.27
C ARG A 95 0.23 0.93 18.91
N ILE A 96 0.82 1.49 17.86
CA ILE A 96 0.31 2.69 17.18
C ILE A 96 0.16 2.38 15.69
N THR A 97 -1.01 2.71 15.12
CA THR A 97 -1.23 2.69 13.67
C THR A 97 -1.48 4.12 13.18
N GLY A 98 -0.55 4.65 12.38
CA GLY A 98 -0.68 5.93 11.71
C GLY A 98 -1.37 5.79 10.35
N LEU A 99 -2.60 6.29 10.23
CA LEU A 99 -3.35 6.32 8.97
C LEU A 99 -3.08 7.65 8.27
N ASP A 100 -2.19 7.60 7.29
CA ASP A 100 -1.64 8.72 6.52
C ASP A 100 -1.24 9.92 7.42
N PRO A 101 -0.19 9.75 8.26
CA PRO A 101 0.25 10.78 9.20
C PRO A 101 0.53 12.10 8.47
N ALA A 102 0.20 13.25 9.08
CA ALA A 102 0.28 14.53 8.39
C ALA A 102 1.72 14.96 8.07
N GLY A 103 1.98 15.36 6.82
CA GLY A 103 3.30 15.80 6.38
C GLY A 103 3.69 17.23 6.77
N PRO A 104 2.84 18.24 6.56
CA PRO A 104 3.16 19.63 6.90
C PRO A 104 3.49 19.78 8.39
N LYS A 105 4.51 20.59 8.72
CA LYS A 105 5.15 20.72 10.05
C LYS A 105 5.92 19.48 10.53
N TYR A 106 5.46 18.26 10.31
CA TYR A 106 6.09 17.06 10.87
C TYR A 106 7.20 16.44 10.03
N SER A 107 7.22 16.65 8.70
CA SER A 107 8.24 16.06 7.81
C SER A 107 9.69 16.48 8.12
N ARG A 108 9.86 17.57 8.88
CA ARG A 108 11.17 18.08 9.33
C ARG A 108 11.27 18.17 10.86
N ALA A 109 10.26 17.68 11.57
CA ALA A 109 10.23 17.67 13.02
C ALA A 109 11.15 16.56 13.55
N SER A 110 11.67 16.75 14.76
CA SER A 110 12.48 15.71 15.41
C SER A 110 11.60 14.52 15.79
N PRO A 111 12.17 13.30 15.97
CA PRO A 111 11.42 12.13 16.38
C PRO A 111 10.49 12.36 17.59
N GLU A 112 10.92 13.17 18.56
CA GLU A 112 10.18 13.48 19.79
C GLU A 112 8.93 14.37 19.55
N GLU A 113 8.84 15.01 18.40
CA GLU A 113 7.75 15.93 18.05
C GLU A 113 6.72 15.30 17.08
N ARG A 114 6.97 14.08 16.60
CA ARG A 114 6.13 13.41 15.59
C ARG A 114 5.85 11.96 15.97
N LEU A 115 5.26 11.22 15.04
CA LEU A 115 5.16 9.77 15.17
C LEU A 115 6.53 9.17 14.82
N ASP A 116 6.99 8.21 15.62
CA ASP A 116 8.28 7.54 15.47
C ASP A 116 8.17 6.05 15.88
N PRO A 117 9.01 5.15 15.34
CA PRO A 117 9.03 3.75 15.76
C PRO A 117 9.19 3.56 17.27
N GLY A 118 9.91 4.46 17.95
CA GLY A 118 10.13 4.39 19.40
C GLY A 118 8.90 4.69 20.28
N ASP A 119 7.77 5.10 19.71
CA ASP A 119 6.60 5.54 20.48
C ASP A 119 5.74 4.37 21.00
N ALA A 120 5.94 3.14 20.53
CA ALA A 120 5.26 1.96 21.02
C ALA A 120 6.07 0.69 20.76
N LEU A 121 5.68 -0.43 21.38
CA LEU A 121 6.26 -1.75 21.09
C LEU A 121 6.11 -2.12 19.61
N PHE A 122 5.05 -1.65 18.95
CA PHE A 122 4.86 -1.76 17.51
C PHE A 122 4.14 -0.55 16.92
N VAL A 123 4.89 0.29 16.20
CA VAL A 123 4.34 1.33 15.31
C VAL A 123 4.31 0.86 13.86
N GLU A 124 3.22 1.13 13.16
CA GLU A 124 3.12 1.06 11.71
C GLU A 124 2.49 2.33 11.13
N ALA A 125 2.79 2.65 9.87
CA ALA A 125 2.18 3.76 9.17
C ALA A 125 1.71 3.35 7.76
N ILE A 126 0.57 3.88 7.35
CA ILE A 126 -0.04 3.65 6.04
C ILE A 126 -0.01 4.96 5.28
N HIS A 127 0.84 5.07 4.27
CA HIS A 127 1.03 6.26 3.44
C HIS A 127 0.19 6.13 2.17
N THR A 128 -0.74 7.08 1.98
CA THR A 128 -1.62 7.14 0.82
C THR A 128 -1.63 8.50 0.13
N ASP A 129 -1.04 9.55 0.73
CA ASP A 129 -0.99 10.91 0.14
C ASP A 129 0.33 11.64 0.43
N ALA A 130 1.46 10.93 0.40
CA ALA A 130 2.77 11.43 0.81
C ALA A 130 3.30 12.55 -0.09
N ASP A 131 2.82 12.71 -1.31
CA ASP A 131 3.20 13.86 -2.16
C ASP A 131 2.39 15.13 -1.87
N ASN A 132 1.30 15.05 -1.10
CA ASN A 132 0.45 16.18 -0.71
C ASN A 132 0.28 16.29 0.82
N PHE A 133 -0.77 15.71 1.43
CA PHE A 133 -1.04 15.91 2.87
C PHE A 133 -0.29 14.97 3.81
N GLY A 134 0.11 13.79 3.35
CA GLY A 134 0.80 12.77 4.12
C GLY A 134 2.29 13.05 4.31
N ILE A 135 2.87 12.47 5.36
CA ILE A 135 4.31 12.52 5.63
C ILE A 135 5.05 11.58 4.66
N ARG A 136 6.19 12.06 4.14
CA ARG A 136 7.01 11.34 3.15
C ARG A 136 7.97 10.34 3.77
N ILE A 137 8.52 10.71 4.91
CA ILE A 137 9.51 9.90 5.62
C ILE A 137 8.81 8.73 6.32
N PRO A 138 9.50 7.59 6.44
CA PRO A 138 9.03 6.51 7.32
C PRO A 138 8.93 7.02 8.77
N VAL A 139 7.95 6.50 9.49
CA VAL A 139 7.65 6.87 10.89
C VAL A 139 7.23 5.67 11.74
N GLY A 140 7.25 4.45 11.19
CA GLY A 140 6.95 3.22 11.93
C GLY A 140 8.01 2.15 11.76
N HIS A 141 7.86 1.04 12.49
CA HIS A 141 8.66 -0.16 12.22
C HIS A 141 8.34 -0.73 10.85
N ILE A 142 7.08 -0.57 10.40
CA ILE A 142 6.63 -0.88 9.03
C ILE A 142 5.88 0.31 8.45
N ASP A 143 6.30 0.75 7.27
CA ASP A 143 5.69 1.84 6.52
C ASP A 143 5.13 1.30 5.20
N TYR A 144 3.81 1.21 5.11
CA TYR A 144 3.06 0.76 3.94
C TYR A 144 2.86 1.91 2.95
N TYR A 145 3.54 1.88 1.82
CA TYR A 145 3.38 2.86 0.73
C TYR A 145 2.41 2.34 -0.32
N ILE A 146 1.12 2.64 -0.14
CA ILE A 146 0.04 2.11 -0.97
C ILE A 146 0.09 2.73 -2.36
N ASN A 147 0.18 1.92 -3.40
CA ASN A 147 0.36 2.38 -4.78
C ASN A 147 1.54 3.37 -4.92
N GLY A 148 2.57 3.21 -4.08
CA GLY A 148 3.71 4.12 -3.99
C GLY A 148 3.53 5.30 -3.03
N GLY A 149 2.41 5.38 -2.32
CA GLY A 149 2.08 6.40 -1.32
C GLY A 149 1.69 7.75 -1.90
N LYS A 150 1.18 7.78 -3.14
CA LYS A 150 0.80 8.99 -3.87
C LYS A 150 -0.64 8.83 -4.39
N ASP A 151 -0.88 9.06 -5.68
CA ASP A 151 -2.19 8.88 -6.31
C ASP A 151 -2.80 7.47 -6.10
N GLN A 152 -3.97 7.41 -5.47
CA GLN A 152 -4.69 6.18 -5.22
C GLN A 152 -5.69 5.87 -6.34
N PRO A 153 -5.78 4.61 -6.81
CA PRO A 153 -6.77 4.20 -7.79
C PRO A 153 -8.20 4.55 -7.35
N GLY A 154 -8.97 5.15 -8.26
CA GLY A 154 -10.36 5.57 -7.99
C GLY A 154 -10.49 6.97 -7.37
N CYS A 155 -9.38 7.63 -7.01
CA CYS A 155 -9.40 9.04 -6.61
C CYS A 155 -9.37 9.98 -7.84
N PRO A 156 -10.03 11.15 -7.77
CA PRO A 156 -10.02 12.10 -8.88
C PRO A 156 -8.61 12.64 -9.15
N ARG A 157 -8.23 12.77 -10.42
CA ARG A 157 -6.91 13.32 -10.84
C ARG A 157 -6.94 14.77 -11.31
N PHE A 158 -8.12 15.39 -11.31
CA PHE A 158 -8.30 16.74 -11.84
C PHE A 158 -8.77 17.68 -10.75
N ILE A 159 -8.15 18.86 -10.70
CA ILE A 159 -8.46 19.94 -9.74
C ILE A 159 -9.94 20.35 -9.81
N SER A 160 -10.59 20.18 -10.97
CA SER A 160 -12.03 20.44 -11.14
C SER A 160 -12.94 19.59 -10.25
N ALA A 161 -12.45 18.49 -9.67
CA ALA A 161 -13.17 17.70 -8.68
C ALA A 161 -13.17 18.34 -7.27
N GLY A 162 -12.56 19.52 -7.09
CA GLY A 162 -12.63 20.35 -5.89
C GLY A 162 -12.06 19.65 -4.65
N TYR A 163 -12.75 19.74 -3.52
CA TYR A 163 -12.29 19.15 -2.26
C TYR A 163 -12.02 17.64 -2.34
N LYS A 164 -12.73 16.91 -3.22
CA LYS A 164 -12.51 15.46 -3.42
C LYS A 164 -11.15 15.15 -4.08
N TYR A 165 -10.64 16.04 -4.93
CA TYR A 165 -9.29 15.91 -5.49
C TYR A 165 -8.23 15.97 -4.39
N LEU A 166 -8.44 16.82 -3.38
CA LEU A 166 -7.47 17.02 -2.30
C LEU A 166 -7.50 15.89 -1.26
N ILE A 167 -8.69 15.44 -0.86
CA ILE A 167 -8.85 14.62 0.36
C ILE A 167 -8.95 13.11 0.09
N CYS A 168 -9.19 12.70 -1.16
CA CYS A 168 -9.50 11.30 -1.47
C CYS A 168 -8.31 10.37 -1.17
N ASP A 169 -7.12 10.74 -1.62
CA ASP A 169 -5.89 9.98 -1.39
C ASP A 169 -5.57 9.91 0.11
N HIS A 170 -5.69 11.04 0.82
CA HIS A 170 -5.48 11.11 2.26
C HIS A 170 -6.43 10.18 3.05
N MET A 171 -7.70 10.15 2.67
CA MET A 171 -8.70 9.29 3.32
C MET A 171 -8.63 7.82 2.90
N ARG A 172 -7.85 7.48 1.87
CA ARG A 172 -7.69 6.09 1.44
C ARG A 172 -7.11 5.21 2.54
N ALA A 173 -6.21 5.72 3.38
CA ALA A 173 -5.67 4.95 4.51
C ALA A 173 -6.76 4.44 5.47
N VAL A 174 -7.75 5.29 5.78
CA VAL A 174 -8.92 4.89 6.60
C VAL A 174 -9.75 3.84 5.89
N HIS A 175 -10.03 4.03 4.60
CA HIS A 175 -10.86 3.10 3.83
C HIS A 175 -10.19 1.72 3.69
N LEU A 176 -8.86 1.69 3.51
CA LEU A 176 -8.09 0.45 3.46
C LEU A 176 -8.10 -0.26 4.81
N TYR A 177 -7.87 0.47 5.90
CA TYR A 177 -7.87 -0.12 7.23
C TYR A 177 -9.25 -0.71 7.59
N VAL A 178 -10.34 0.02 7.32
CA VAL A 178 -11.71 -0.51 7.49
C VAL A 178 -11.96 -1.73 6.61
N SER A 179 -11.50 -1.71 5.36
CA SER A 179 -11.66 -2.83 4.43
C SER A 179 -10.92 -4.08 4.89
N ALA A 180 -9.70 -3.93 5.40
CA ALA A 180 -8.90 -5.02 5.95
C ALA A 180 -9.57 -5.72 7.13
N LEU A 181 -10.33 -4.97 7.95
CA LEU A 181 -11.08 -5.53 9.07
C LEU A 181 -12.37 -6.23 8.62
N LYS A 182 -13.06 -5.67 7.62
CA LYS A 182 -14.39 -6.16 7.18
C LYS A 182 -14.34 -7.34 6.22
N HIS A 183 -13.24 -7.51 5.49
CA HIS A 183 -13.14 -8.49 4.41
C HIS A 183 -12.03 -9.51 4.68
N SER A 184 -12.25 -10.75 4.27
CA SER A 184 -11.28 -11.85 4.44
C SER A 184 -10.08 -11.77 3.49
N CYS A 185 -10.14 -10.91 2.48
CA CYS A 185 -9.11 -10.79 1.47
C CYS A 185 -7.92 -9.95 1.99
N PRO A 186 -6.71 -10.54 2.11
CA PRO A 186 -5.59 -9.87 2.76
C PRO A 186 -5.03 -8.72 1.91
N ILE A 187 -4.79 -7.58 2.54
CA ILE A 187 -4.08 -6.45 1.94
C ILE A 187 -2.59 -6.62 2.23
N MET A 188 -1.93 -7.43 1.41
CA MET A 188 -0.54 -7.89 1.57
C MET A 188 0.46 -6.92 0.92
N ALA A 189 1.58 -6.68 1.59
CA ALA A 189 2.66 -5.83 1.11
C ALA A 189 4.02 -6.55 1.09
N PHE A 190 4.95 -6.02 0.27
CA PHE A 190 6.26 -6.61 0.04
C PHE A 190 7.38 -5.64 0.43
N PRO A 191 8.39 -6.06 1.21
CA PRO A 191 9.54 -5.22 1.52
C PRO A 191 10.30 -4.87 0.25
N CYS A 192 10.61 -3.60 0.06
CA CYS A 192 11.38 -3.17 -1.10
C CYS A 192 12.12 -1.86 -0.85
N ALA A 193 13.19 -1.61 -1.60
CA ALA A 193 13.95 -0.36 -1.47
C ALA A 193 13.18 0.85 -2.02
N SER A 194 12.36 0.66 -3.06
CA SER A 194 11.55 1.70 -3.67
C SER A 194 10.30 1.14 -4.36
N HIS A 195 9.30 2.01 -4.58
CA HIS A 195 8.11 1.66 -5.34
C HIS A 195 8.45 1.21 -6.78
N GLN A 196 9.47 1.82 -7.39
CA GLN A 196 9.87 1.47 -8.75
C GLN A 196 10.50 0.07 -8.81
N ASP A 197 11.32 -0.29 -7.82
CA ASP A 197 11.89 -1.64 -7.70
C ASP A 197 10.81 -2.70 -7.47
N PHE A 198 9.81 -2.35 -6.65
CA PHE A 198 8.63 -3.18 -6.44
C PHE A 198 7.90 -3.41 -7.78
N LEU A 199 7.53 -2.35 -8.51
CA LEU A 199 6.87 -2.48 -9.80
C LEU A 199 7.72 -3.24 -10.83
N ASN A 200 9.04 -3.12 -10.79
CA ASN A 200 9.97 -3.83 -11.67
C ASN A 200 10.17 -5.31 -11.28
N GLY A 201 9.47 -5.82 -10.26
CA GLY A 201 9.57 -7.21 -9.83
C GLY A 201 10.96 -7.56 -9.28
N LEU A 202 11.57 -6.63 -8.54
CA LEU A 202 12.83 -6.88 -7.82
C LEU A 202 12.59 -7.43 -6.40
N CYS A 203 11.38 -7.27 -5.89
CA CYS A 203 10.96 -7.66 -4.54
C CYS A 203 9.75 -8.59 -4.68
N LEU A 204 9.97 -9.90 -4.52
CA LEU A 204 9.00 -10.94 -4.90
C LEU A 204 8.56 -11.84 -3.73
N ASP A 205 9.22 -11.72 -2.58
CA ASP A 205 8.95 -12.48 -1.38
C ASP A 205 9.04 -11.58 -0.14
N CYS A 206 8.83 -12.17 1.03
CA CYS A 206 8.92 -11.49 2.32
C CYS A 206 9.77 -12.30 3.30
N VAL A 207 10.76 -13.04 2.82
CA VAL A 207 11.62 -13.88 3.69
C VAL A 207 12.44 -13.01 4.63
N ASP A 208 13.01 -11.94 4.09
CA ASP A 208 13.79 -10.95 4.83
C ASP A 208 13.04 -9.61 4.78
N PRO A 209 12.66 -8.99 5.92
CA PRO A 209 12.90 -9.42 7.31
C PRO A 209 11.81 -10.30 7.95
N PHE A 210 10.75 -10.70 7.21
CA PHE A 210 9.50 -11.20 7.80
C PHE A 210 9.35 -12.73 7.96
N LEU A 211 10.44 -13.50 7.87
CA LEU A 211 10.43 -14.95 8.11
C LEU A 211 9.33 -15.68 7.32
N PHE A 212 9.21 -15.36 6.03
CA PHE A 212 8.29 -15.92 5.03
C PHE A 212 6.84 -15.40 5.08
N SER A 213 6.42 -14.71 6.13
CA SER A 213 5.06 -14.16 6.21
C SER A 213 5.03 -12.71 5.75
N CYS A 214 4.45 -12.46 4.58
CA CYS A 214 4.30 -11.08 4.11
C CYS A 214 3.41 -10.25 5.04
N PRO A 215 3.82 -9.02 5.40
CA PRO A 215 3.04 -8.15 6.26
C PRO A 215 1.73 -7.73 5.59
N ARG A 216 0.69 -7.59 6.42
CA ARG A 216 -0.67 -7.25 6.00
C ARG A 216 -1.21 -6.11 6.84
N ILE A 217 -2.02 -5.26 6.23
CA ILE A 217 -2.79 -4.25 6.97
C ILE A 217 -3.92 -4.96 7.73
N GLY A 218 -4.10 -4.64 9.01
CA GLY A 218 -5.15 -5.22 9.87
C GLY A 218 -4.76 -5.23 11.35
N LEU A 219 -5.55 -5.88 12.21
CA LEU A 219 -5.18 -6.09 13.62
C LEU A 219 -4.00 -7.06 13.75
N LEU A 220 -3.37 -7.12 14.93
CA LEU A 220 -2.07 -7.79 15.10
C LEU A 220 -2.10 -9.27 14.67
N GLU A 221 -3.19 -9.98 15.01
CA GLU A 221 -3.42 -11.38 14.61
C GLU A 221 -3.48 -11.56 13.08
N GLN A 222 -3.88 -10.51 12.35
CA GLN A 222 -4.01 -10.51 10.90
C GLN A 222 -2.78 -9.91 10.20
N ALA A 223 -1.91 -9.22 10.94
CA ALA A 223 -0.82 -8.42 10.38
C ALA A 223 0.29 -9.29 9.77
N GLY A 224 0.39 -10.56 10.17
CA GLY A 224 1.38 -11.49 9.62
C GLY A 224 2.83 -11.05 9.89
N VAL A 225 3.05 -10.21 10.90
CA VAL A 225 4.36 -9.65 11.24
C VAL A 225 5.07 -10.61 12.17
N ASN A 226 6.09 -11.27 11.64
CA ASN A 226 7.06 -12.03 12.42
C ASN A 226 8.45 -11.67 11.92
N MET A 227 9.30 -11.10 12.79
CA MET A 227 10.60 -10.59 12.41
C MET A 227 11.68 -11.19 13.29
N ARG A 228 12.90 -11.35 12.75
CA ARG A 228 14.08 -11.79 13.52
C ARG A 228 14.40 -10.83 14.67
N SER A 229 14.21 -9.54 14.41
CA SER A 229 14.39 -8.43 15.33
C SER A 229 13.50 -7.29 14.88
N MET A 230 12.97 -6.50 15.81
CA MET A 230 12.25 -5.27 15.46
C MET A 230 13.19 -4.32 14.71
N PRO A 231 12.91 -4.01 13.43
CA PRO A 231 13.71 -3.10 12.64
C PRO A 231 13.47 -1.68 13.12
N LYS A 232 14.38 -0.76 12.84
CA LYS A 232 14.07 0.66 13.03
C LYS A 232 12.94 1.09 12.08
N GLU A 233 13.08 0.77 10.79
CA GLU A 233 12.13 1.17 9.74
C GLU A 233 12.17 0.15 8.58
N VAL A 234 11.02 -0.28 8.08
CA VAL A 234 10.91 -1.14 6.88
C VAL A 234 9.84 -0.59 5.96
N LYS A 235 10.24 -0.24 4.74
CA LYS A 235 9.31 0.19 3.69
C LYS A 235 8.74 -1.02 2.96
N VAL A 236 7.42 -1.09 2.90
CA VAL A 236 6.70 -2.13 2.18
C VAL A 236 5.75 -1.51 1.17
N TYR A 237 5.59 -2.18 0.03
CA TYR A 237 4.83 -1.68 -1.11
C TYR A 237 3.77 -2.67 -1.54
N LEU A 238 2.66 -2.14 -2.04
CA LEU A 238 1.56 -2.91 -2.59
C LEU A 238 0.74 -2.05 -3.56
N MET A 239 0.08 -2.73 -4.49
CA MET A 239 -0.99 -2.17 -5.32
C MET A 239 -2.36 -2.47 -4.70
N THR A 240 -3.39 -1.67 -5.02
CA THR A 240 -4.78 -1.91 -4.60
C THR A 240 -5.77 -1.64 -5.73
N SER A 241 -6.98 -2.20 -5.64
CA SER A 241 -8.06 -1.91 -6.59
C SER A 241 -8.68 -0.53 -6.33
N PRO A 242 -9.40 0.07 -7.30
CA PRO A 242 -9.99 1.40 -7.11
C PRO A 242 -11.15 1.46 -6.11
N SER A 243 -11.76 0.31 -5.79
CA SER A 243 -12.91 0.16 -4.89
C SER A 243 -12.71 -0.99 -3.89
N ALA A 244 -13.44 -0.95 -2.78
CA ALA A 244 -13.49 -2.03 -1.79
C ALA A 244 -13.86 -3.37 -2.47
N PRO A 245 -13.30 -4.52 -2.04
CA PRO A 245 -12.45 -4.73 -0.85
C PRO A 245 -10.97 -4.29 -0.97
N PHE A 246 -10.59 -3.53 -2.02
CA PHE A 246 -9.25 -2.94 -2.27
C PHE A 246 -8.09 -3.93 -2.45
N CYS A 247 -8.18 -5.13 -1.90
CA CYS A 247 -7.19 -6.18 -2.06
C CYS A 247 -7.06 -6.59 -3.54
N VAL A 248 -5.86 -7.04 -3.89
CA VAL A 248 -5.50 -7.56 -5.20
C VAL A 248 -4.46 -8.65 -5.01
N HIS A 249 -4.33 -9.52 -6.00
CA HIS A 249 -3.28 -10.52 -6.09
C HIS A 249 -2.18 -10.00 -7.02
N HIS A 250 -0.95 -9.91 -6.52
CA HIS A 250 0.21 -9.52 -7.30
C HIS A 250 0.75 -10.71 -8.07
N SER A 251 1.15 -10.48 -9.32
CA SER A 251 1.79 -11.48 -10.17
C SER A 251 3.00 -10.85 -10.85
N LEU A 252 4.11 -11.59 -10.94
CA LEU A 252 5.23 -11.24 -11.80
C LEU A 252 4.87 -11.65 -13.23
N VAL A 253 4.97 -10.72 -14.17
CA VAL A 253 4.81 -11.01 -15.60
C VAL A 253 6.11 -10.71 -16.34
N GLU A 254 6.46 -11.57 -17.28
CA GLU A 254 7.66 -11.46 -18.10
C GLU A 254 7.33 -11.65 -19.58
N PHE A 255 8.06 -10.93 -20.43
CA PHE A 255 8.08 -11.17 -21.86
C PHE A 255 9.52 -11.35 -22.35
N HIS A 256 9.77 -12.47 -23.00
CA HIS A 256 11.07 -12.91 -23.49
C HIS A 256 11.10 -12.83 -25.02
N LEU A 257 11.79 -11.86 -25.59
CA LEU A 257 12.05 -11.75 -27.02
C LEU A 257 12.88 -12.93 -27.51
N GLN A 258 12.53 -13.46 -28.69
CA GLN A 258 13.31 -14.50 -29.35
C GLN A 258 14.72 -14.00 -29.74
N LYS A 259 14.87 -12.71 -30.05
CA LYS A 259 16.13 -12.08 -30.45
C LYS A 259 16.33 -10.74 -29.74
N LYS A 260 17.60 -10.41 -29.43
CA LYS A 260 17.99 -9.09 -28.92
C LYS A 260 17.66 -8.01 -29.95
N ARG A 261 17.33 -6.81 -29.48
CA ARG A 261 17.04 -5.65 -30.32
C ARG A 261 17.88 -4.45 -29.92
N ASN A 262 18.23 -3.60 -30.87
CA ASN A 262 19.00 -2.37 -30.62
C ASN A 262 18.12 -1.18 -30.18
N ILE A 263 16.87 -1.47 -29.81
CA ILE A 263 15.84 -0.50 -29.46
C ILE A 263 15.17 -0.95 -28.16
N VAL A 264 14.53 0.00 -27.47
CA VAL A 264 13.68 -0.32 -26.33
C VAL A 264 12.34 -0.80 -26.86
N THR A 265 11.92 -2.00 -26.46
CA THR A 265 10.63 -2.59 -26.86
C THR A 265 9.63 -2.49 -25.73
N SER A 266 8.38 -2.16 -26.04
CA SER A 266 7.29 -2.10 -25.05
C SER A 266 6.19 -3.08 -25.41
N VAL A 267 5.71 -3.82 -24.41
CA VAL A 267 4.60 -4.77 -24.53
C VAL A 267 3.61 -4.47 -23.41
N GLU A 268 2.35 -4.25 -23.77
CA GLU A 268 1.24 -4.22 -22.81
C GLU A 268 0.72 -5.64 -22.60
N ILE A 269 0.50 -5.96 -21.34
CA ILE A 269 -0.01 -7.25 -20.87
C ILE A 269 -1.27 -6.97 -20.07
N THR A 270 -2.38 -7.55 -20.49
CA THR A 270 -3.67 -7.39 -19.82
C THR A 270 -4.14 -8.75 -19.34
N PHE A 271 -4.34 -8.88 -18.04
CA PHE A 271 -5.07 -10.01 -17.48
C PHE A 271 -6.57 -9.79 -17.65
N CYS A 272 -7.26 -10.82 -18.14
CA CYS A 272 -8.69 -10.83 -18.30
C CYS A 272 -9.29 -11.91 -17.42
N SER A 273 -10.17 -11.50 -16.52
CA SER A 273 -11.10 -12.39 -15.82
C SER A 273 -12.53 -12.19 -16.34
N ASN A 274 -13.47 -12.99 -15.87
CA ASN A 274 -14.89 -12.85 -16.19
C ASN A 274 -15.47 -11.46 -15.85
N SER A 275 -14.92 -10.77 -14.84
CA SER A 275 -15.51 -9.53 -14.30
C SER A 275 -14.64 -8.29 -14.46
N THR A 276 -13.31 -8.45 -14.54
CA THR A 276 -12.37 -7.32 -14.61
C THR A 276 -11.19 -7.58 -15.54
N LYS A 277 -10.56 -6.49 -15.96
CA LYS A 277 -9.31 -6.49 -16.71
C LYS A 277 -8.32 -5.54 -16.05
N ASP A 278 -7.07 -5.96 -15.92
CA ASP A 278 -5.99 -5.11 -15.41
C ASP A 278 -4.76 -5.23 -16.32
N THR A 279 -4.12 -4.09 -16.59
CA THR A 279 -3.05 -3.97 -17.58
C THR A 279 -1.76 -3.49 -16.95
N ALA A 280 -0.64 -4.09 -17.36
CA ALA A 280 0.71 -3.61 -17.07
C ALA A 280 1.53 -3.46 -18.35
N LYS A 281 2.41 -2.46 -18.38
CA LYS A 281 3.33 -2.22 -19.50
C LYS A 281 4.75 -2.66 -19.16
N ILE A 282 5.23 -3.70 -19.84
CA ILE A 282 6.63 -4.13 -19.77
C ILE A 282 7.47 -3.29 -20.74
N THR A 283 8.68 -2.97 -20.32
CA THR A 283 9.71 -2.35 -21.16
C THR A 283 10.96 -3.22 -21.17
N ILE A 284 11.42 -3.58 -22.36
CA ILE A 284 12.61 -4.40 -22.58
C ILE A 284 13.73 -3.46 -23.06
N PRO A 285 14.81 -3.28 -22.27
CA PRO A 285 15.92 -2.42 -22.65
C PRO A 285 16.64 -2.89 -23.92
N LYS A 286 17.40 -1.96 -24.54
CA LYS A 286 18.26 -2.30 -25.68
C LYS A 286 19.21 -3.43 -25.32
N HIS A 287 19.45 -4.33 -26.26
CA HIS A 287 20.35 -5.49 -26.15
C HIS A 287 19.97 -6.51 -25.05
N GLN A 288 18.80 -6.37 -24.44
CA GLN A 288 18.21 -7.38 -23.57
C GLN A 288 17.13 -8.17 -24.30
N VAL A 289 16.84 -9.36 -23.79
CA VAL A 289 15.79 -10.24 -24.32
C VAL A 289 14.57 -10.29 -23.41
N MET A 290 14.71 -9.97 -22.12
CA MET A 290 13.64 -10.09 -21.14
C MET A 290 13.27 -8.72 -20.59
N GLY A 291 11.98 -8.46 -20.47
CA GLY A 291 11.46 -7.45 -19.57
C GLY A 291 10.44 -8.06 -18.64
N LYS A 292 10.33 -7.48 -17.45
CA LYS A 292 9.44 -7.95 -16.39
C LYS A 292 8.76 -6.78 -15.70
N ARG A 293 7.61 -7.05 -15.09
CA ARG A 293 6.87 -6.10 -14.26
C ARG A 293 5.91 -6.83 -13.32
N LEU A 294 5.54 -6.21 -12.21
CA LEU A 294 4.37 -6.65 -11.44
C LEU A 294 3.08 -6.20 -12.11
N LEU A 295 2.07 -7.08 -12.05
CA LEU A 295 0.69 -6.83 -12.44
C LEU A 295 -0.20 -7.26 -11.26
N ALA A 296 -1.12 -6.40 -10.84
CA ALA A 296 -2.10 -6.71 -9.82
C ALA A 296 -3.48 -6.92 -10.44
N HIS A 297 -4.20 -7.94 -9.99
CA HIS A 297 -5.56 -8.23 -10.44
C HIS A 297 -6.44 -8.64 -9.25
N ARG A 298 -7.76 -8.42 -9.34
CA ARG A 298 -8.71 -8.70 -8.23
C ARG A 298 -8.91 -10.18 -7.90
N VAL A 299 -8.61 -11.07 -8.84
CA VAL A 299 -8.65 -12.52 -8.66
C VAL A 299 -7.24 -13.09 -8.74
N PRO A 300 -6.95 -14.22 -8.06
CA PRO A 300 -5.63 -14.83 -8.09
C PRO A 300 -5.24 -15.26 -9.50
N PHE A 301 -3.93 -15.40 -9.75
CA PHE A 301 -3.38 -15.75 -11.06
C PHE A 301 -4.04 -17.00 -11.68
N CYS A 302 -4.35 -18.01 -10.86
CA CYS A 302 -5.02 -19.25 -11.28
C CYS A 302 -6.52 -19.09 -11.62
N GLN A 303 -7.12 -17.91 -11.46
CA GLN A 303 -8.49 -17.60 -11.90
C GLN A 303 -8.52 -16.63 -13.09
N ILE A 304 -7.36 -16.27 -13.64
CA ILE A 304 -7.30 -15.45 -14.86
C ILE A 304 -7.66 -16.33 -16.06
N ASN A 305 -8.68 -15.94 -16.81
CA ASN A 305 -9.18 -16.70 -17.96
C ASN A 305 -8.22 -16.60 -19.15
N SER A 306 -7.75 -15.39 -19.43
CA SER A 306 -6.86 -15.13 -20.57
C SER A 306 -5.91 -13.97 -20.33
N VAL A 307 -4.81 -13.97 -21.09
CA VAL A 307 -3.85 -12.88 -21.17
C VAL A 307 -3.90 -12.28 -22.57
N THR A 308 -4.06 -10.96 -22.65
CA THR A 308 -3.97 -10.20 -23.90
C THR A 308 -2.63 -9.50 -23.96
N LEU A 309 -1.89 -9.68 -25.06
CA LEU A 309 -0.59 -9.09 -25.31
C LEU A 309 -0.67 -8.11 -26.48
N LYS A 310 -0.07 -6.93 -26.32
CA LYS A 310 0.00 -5.91 -27.35
C LYS A 310 1.40 -5.34 -27.45
N TYR A 311 2.04 -5.53 -28.59
CA TYR A 311 3.31 -4.87 -28.89
C TYR A 311 3.06 -3.41 -29.28
N LEU A 312 3.83 -2.49 -28.69
CA LEU A 312 3.78 -1.05 -28.96
C LEU A 312 5.05 -0.60 -29.71
N PRO A 313 5.02 -0.54 -31.05
CA PRO A 313 6.16 -0.08 -31.85
C PRO A 313 6.47 1.39 -31.57
N LYS A 314 7.75 1.77 -31.55
CA LYS A 314 8.12 3.19 -31.45
C LYS A 314 8.16 3.84 -32.83
N ASN A 315 7.43 4.94 -32.99
CA ASN A 315 7.67 5.84 -34.13
C ASN A 315 8.99 6.59 -33.92
N ARG A 316 9.92 6.47 -34.88
CA ARG A 316 11.15 7.29 -34.92
C ARG A 316 11.10 8.24 -36.11
N PHE A 317 11.80 9.35 -35.96
CA PHE A 317 12.04 10.30 -37.06
C PHE A 317 12.80 9.69 -38.25
N TRP A 318 13.68 8.71 -38.01
CA TRP A 318 14.58 8.12 -39.02
C TRP A 318 14.29 6.63 -39.32
N GLY A 319 13.03 6.19 -39.23
CA GLY A 319 12.62 4.84 -39.64
C GLY A 319 11.49 4.25 -38.80
N LYS A 320 10.77 3.29 -39.38
CA LYS A 320 9.74 2.52 -38.66
C LYS A 320 10.39 1.35 -37.92
N ASP A 321 9.87 1.06 -36.74
CA ASP A 321 10.21 -0.15 -35.98
C ASP A 321 9.75 -1.41 -36.75
N GLU A 322 10.20 -2.60 -36.33
CA GLU A 322 9.69 -3.86 -36.91
C GLU A 322 8.16 -3.94 -36.75
N SER A 323 7.48 -4.44 -37.79
CA SER A 323 6.02 -4.57 -37.83
C SER A 323 5.47 -5.61 -36.86
N SER A 324 6.31 -6.54 -36.41
CA SER A 324 5.98 -7.54 -35.39
C SER A 324 7.21 -7.91 -34.58
N ILE A 325 6.98 -8.49 -33.40
CA ILE A 325 8.00 -9.10 -32.56
C ILE A 325 7.63 -10.55 -32.27
N VAL A 326 8.63 -11.40 -32.04
CA VAL A 326 8.41 -12.79 -31.63
C VAL A 326 8.99 -13.01 -30.24
N GLY A 327 8.24 -13.66 -29.36
CA GLY A 327 8.68 -13.92 -28.00
C GLY A 327 7.75 -14.83 -27.20
N LYS A 328 8.07 -15.03 -25.93
CA LYS A 328 7.34 -15.90 -25.01
C LYS A 328 6.89 -15.12 -23.79
N PHE A 329 5.64 -15.32 -23.39
CA PHE A 329 5.08 -14.77 -22.16
C PHE A 329 5.19 -15.78 -21.02
N CYS A 330 5.52 -15.28 -19.83
CA CYS A 330 5.54 -16.04 -18.58
C CYS A 330 4.90 -15.23 -17.45
N GLY A 331 4.27 -15.91 -16.49
CA GLY A 331 3.75 -15.28 -15.28
C GLY A 331 3.80 -16.20 -14.06
N ALA A 332 3.81 -15.60 -12.86
CA ALA A 332 3.70 -16.32 -11.59
C ALA A 332 3.02 -15.47 -10.51
N PRO A 333 2.20 -16.07 -9.63
CA PRO A 333 1.65 -15.37 -8.48
C PRO A 333 2.73 -15.06 -7.43
N LEU A 334 2.56 -13.97 -6.68
CA LEU A 334 3.39 -13.66 -5.51
C LEU A 334 2.71 -14.12 -4.20
N PRO A 335 3.49 -14.42 -3.14
CA PRO A 335 4.96 -14.41 -3.10
C PRO A 335 5.58 -15.53 -3.96
N LEU A 336 6.71 -15.25 -4.60
CA LEU A 336 7.48 -16.28 -5.32
C LEU A 336 8.56 -16.84 -4.39
N ASP A 337 8.50 -18.14 -4.14
CA ASP A 337 9.55 -18.86 -3.41
C ASP A 337 10.88 -18.87 -4.18
N SER A 338 11.97 -19.22 -3.49
CA SER A 338 13.34 -19.23 -4.02
C SER A 338 13.54 -20.08 -5.28
N ASN A 339 12.70 -21.08 -5.54
CA ASN A 339 12.73 -21.92 -6.74
C ASN A 339 12.14 -21.24 -8.00
N ARG A 340 11.52 -20.06 -7.87
CA ARG A 340 11.02 -19.20 -8.98
C ARG A 340 10.34 -19.96 -10.13
N THR A 341 9.34 -20.77 -9.83
CA THR A 341 8.57 -21.47 -10.88
C THR A 341 7.64 -20.50 -11.59
N MET A 342 8.01 -20.13 -12.81
CA MET A 342 7.21 -19.31 -13.73
C MET A 342 6.38 -20.19 -14.66
N SER A 343 5.10 -19.86 -14.86
CA SER A 343 4.23 -20.50 -15.84
C SER A 343 4.35 -19.77 -17.17
N CYS A 344 4.92 -20.43 -18.18
CA CYS A 344 5.12 -19.87 -19.51
C CYS A 344 4.20 -20.49 -20.56
N LEU A 345 3.81 -19.71 -21.56
CA LEU A 345 3.17 -20.28 -22.75
C LEU A 345 4.17 -21.21 -23.48
N PRO A 346 3.73 -22.38 -23.98
CA PRO A 346 4.67 -23.39 -24.47
C PRO A 346 5.34 -22.97 -25.79
N TRP A 347 4.63 -22.24 -26.65
CA TRP A 347 5.10 -21.77 -27.95
C TRP A 347 5.55 -20.30 -27.94
N ASN A 348 6.28 -19.90 -28.99
CA ASN A 348 6.59 -18.50 -29.25
C ASN A 348 5.40 -17.81 -29.94
N LEU A 349 5.16 -16.56 -29.58
CA LEU A 349 4.05 -15.72 -29.99
C LEU A 349 4.58 -14.65 -30.95
N THR A 350 3.95 -14.52 -32.11
CA THR A 350 4.18 -13.39 -33.01
C THR A 350 3.19 -12.30 -32.67
N LEU A 351 3.69 -11.14 -32.22
CA LEU A 351 2.90 -9.96 -31.87
C LEU A 351 3.05 -8.87 -32.93
N PRO A 352 2.05 -8.65 -33.80
CA PRO A 352 2.00 -7.50 -34.68
C PRO A 352 1.88 -6.19 -33.88
N GLY A 353 2.43 -5.12 -34.44
CA GLY A 353 2.37 -3.80 -33.83
C GLY A 353 0.92 -3.32 -33.62
N ASN A 354 0.65 -2.77 -32.44
CA ASN A 354 -0.63 -2.19 -32.04
C ASN A 354 -1.84 -3.13 -32.16
N THR A 355 -1.61 -4.44 -32.19
CA THR A 355 -2.67 -5.45 -32.29
C THR A 355 -2.76 -6.23 -30.98
N ASP A 356 -3.98 -6.37 -30.48
CA ASP A 356 -4.27 -7.12 -29.26
C ASP A 356 -4.39 -8.61 -29.61
N ILE A 357 -3.58 -9.48 -28.99
CA ILE A 357 -3.69 -10.93 -29.17
C ILE A 357 -3.93 -11.59 -27.83
N SER A 358 -5.00 -12.37 -27.72
CA SER A 358 -5.43 -13.02 -26.48
C SER A 358 -5.13 -14.51 -26.49
N TYR A 359 -4.71 -15.03 -25.34
CA TYR A 359 -4.39 -16.43 -25.13
C TYR A 359 -5.03 -16.90 -23.82
N GLU A 360 -5.65 -18.08 -23.84
CA GLU A 360 -6.19 -18.70 -22.62
C GLU A 360 -5.06 -19.20 -21.72
N LEU A 361 -5.21 -19.02 -20.41
CA LEU A 361 -4.27 -19.55 -19.43
C LEU A 361 -4.79 -20.90 -18.91
N PRO A 362 -3.99 -21.98 -18.94
CA PRO A 362 -4.45 -23.33 -18.63
C PRO A 362 -4.60 -23.61 -17.11
N THR A 363 -4.50 -22.60 -16.25
CA THR A 363 -4.49 -22.79 -14.79
C THR A 363 -5.89 -22.80 -14.20
N ALA A 364 -6.24 -23.87 -13.49
CA ALA A 364 -7.28 -23.90 -12.48
C ALA A 364 -6.63 -23.82 -11.09
N CYS A 365 -7.23 -23.11 -10.13
CA CYS A 365 -6.76 -23.17 -8.75
C CYS A 365 -7.00 -24.59 -8.19
N ALA A 366 -5.99 -25.13 -7.51
CA ALA A 366 -6.07 -26.43 -6.83
C ALA A 366 -6.86 -26.35 -5.52
#